data_AF-A0A497NJ85-F1
#
_entry.id   AF-A0A497NJ85-F1
#
_cell.length_a   1.000
_cell.length_b   1.000
_cell.length_c   1.000
_cell.angle_alpha   90.00
_cell.angle_beta   90.00
_cell.angle_gamma   90.00
#
_symmetry.space_group_name_H-M   'P 1'
#
loop_
_entity.id
_entity.type
_entity.pdbx_description
1 polymer ?
#
loop_
_entity_poly.entity_id
_entity_poly.type
_entity_poly.pdbx_seq_one_letter_code
_entity_poly.pdbx_strand_id
1 'polypeptide(L)'
;EVMEALRDPTERLTWIDSLAAAAAALARQKAGMSVRQIADEVGLSEAAIRRHLDAKTRAGELVRKVYEQFAREGVRVELPIEVERVRELEEKLEKMRSVAEEVAGKLEEAAKALRDALASL
;
A
#
# COMPACT_ATOMS: atom_id res chain seq x y z
N GLU A 1 23.54 -16.49 -4.44
CA GLU A 1 23.76 -15.95 -3.07
C GLU A 1 22.50 -15.55 -2.29
N VAL A 2 21.85 -14.38 -2.39
CA VAL A 2 20.67 -14.07 -1.52
C VAL A 2 19.51 -15.05 -1.77
N MET A 3 19.16 -15.26 -3.03
CA MET A 3 18.16 -16.26 -3.45
C MET A 3 18.56 -17.71 -3.11
N GLU A 4 19.82 -17.93 -2.78
CA GLU A 4 20.40 -19.23 -2.48
C GLU A 4 20.42 -19.48 -0.97
N ALA A 5 20.75 -18.46 -0.17
CA ALA A 5 20.56 -18.45 1.28
C ALA A 5 19.09 -18.55 1.70
N LEU A 6 18.17 -18.13 0.82
CA LEU A 6 16.73 -18.38 1.01
C LEU A 6 16.33 -19.85 0.76
N ARG A 7 17.20 -20.73 0.23
CA ARG A 7 16.85 -22.14 0.01
C ARG A 7 16.96 -22.98 1.28
N ASP A 8 17.94 -22.70 2.15
CA ASP A 8 18.04 -23.31 3.47
C ASP A 8 17.05 -22.65 4.44
N PRO A 9 16.17 -23.40 5.13
CA PRO A 9 15.19 -22.85 6.07
C PRO A 9 15.79 -22.02 7.23
N THR A 10 16.96 -22.41 7.73
CA THR A 10 17.60 -21.77 8.90
C THR A 10 18.27 -20.47 8.50
N GLU A 11 18.99 -20.50 7.38
CA GLU A 11 19.56 -19.28 6.80
C GLU A 11 18.45 -18.33 6.35
N ARG A 12 17.38 -18.85 5.73
CA ARG A 12 16.20 -18.08 5.31
C ARG A 12 15.60 -17.27 6.47
N LEU A 13 15.39 -17.88 7.64
CA LEU A 13 14.79 -17.17 8.78
C LEU A 13 15.67 -15.99 9.22
N THR A 14 16.96 -16.25 9.43
CA THR A 14 17.95 -15.24 9.82
C THR A 14 18.06 -14.09 8.80
N TRP A 15 17.96 -14.43 7.53
CA TRP A 15 17.99 -13.47 6.43
C TRP A 15 16.73 -12.63 6.33
N ILE A 16 15.55 -13.22 6.51
CA ILE A 16 14.28 -12.49 6.51
C ILE A 16 14.25 -11.46 7.65
N ASP A 17 14.65 -11.86 8.86
CA ASP A 17 14.66 -10.95 10.01
C ASP A 17 15.63 -9.78 9.79
N SER A 18 16.81 -10.06 9.24
CA SER A 18 17.80 -9.03 8.90
C SER A 18 17.31 -8.06 7.82
N LEU A 19 16.58 -8.57 6.81
CA LEU A 19 15.98 -7.75 5.74
C LEU A 19 14.83 -6.90 6.28
N ALA A 20 13.96 -7.48 7.11
CA ALA A 20 12.86 -6.77 7.75
C ALA A 20 13.38 -5.63 8.63
N ALA A 21 14.40 -5.89 9.46
CA ALA A 21 15.05 -4.88 10.28
C ALA A 21 15.66 -3.74 9.44
N ALA A 22 16.37 -4.08 8.36
CA ALA A 22 16.97 -3.09 7.47
C ALA A 22 15.92 -2.22 6.75
N ALA A 23 14.84 -2.83 6.25
CA ALA A 23 13.74 -2.12 5.60
C ALA A 23 12.99 -1.22 6.59
N ALA A 24 12.68 -1.73 7.78
CA ALA A 24 12.04 -0.99 8.86
C ALA A 24 12.88 0.22 9.29
N ALA A 25 14.20 0.05 9.40
CA ALA A 25 15.11 1.13 9.73
C ALA A 25 15.13 2.22 8.65
N LEU A 26 15.28 1.82 7.37
CA LEU A 26 15.33 2.77 6.26
C LEU A 26 14.03 3.58 6.12
N ALA A 27 12.87 2.92 6.22
CA ALA A 27 11.57 3.57 6.14
C ALA A 27 11.40 4.64 7.22
N ARG A 28 11.76 4.32 8.46
CA ARG A 28 11.66 5.23 9.61
C ARG A 28 12.66 6.39 9.53
N GLN A 29 13.89 6.13 9.09
CA GLN A 29 14.86 7.20 8.85
C GLN A 29 14.34 8.20 7.80
N LYS A 30 13.74 7.70 6.71
CA LYS A 30 13.11 8.55 5.69
C LYS A 30 11.89 9.31 6.21
N ALA A 31 11.21 8.79 7.22
CA ALA A 31 10.15 9.49 7.95
C ALA A 31 10.66 10.51 8.99
N GLY A 32 11.98 10.73 9.09
CA GLY A 32 12.58 11.74 9.97
C GLY A 32 12.86 11.27 11.40
N MET A 33 12.73 9.98 11.69
CA MET A 33 13.02 9.44 13.02
C MET A 33 14.53 9.37 13.29
N SER A 34 14.92 9.64 14.54
CA SER A 34 16.31 9.47 14.99
C SER A 34 16.70 7.99 15.11
N VAL A 35 17.99 7.69 14.98
CA VAL A 35 18.52 6.32 15.14
C VAL A 35 18.09 5.67 16.46
N ARG A 36 18.02 6.46 17.54
CA ARG A 36 17.58 5.99 18.85
C ARG A 36 16.12 5.53 18.84
N GLN A 37 15.21 6.36 18.32
CA GLN A 37 13.80 6.00 18.20
C GLN A 37 13.59 4.75 17.34
N ILE A 38 14.36 4.63 16.25
CA ILE A 38 14.33 3.46 15.38
C ILE A 38 14.80 2.21 16.14
N ALA A 39 15.88 2.31 16.90
CA ALA A 39 16.41 1.23 17.72
C ALA A 39 15.39 0.75 18.76
N ASP A 40 14.76 1.69 19.46
CA ASP A 40 13.73 1.40 20.48
C ASP A 40 12.52 0.69 19.86
N GLU A 41 12.04 1.12 18.69
CA GLU A 41 10.86 0.51 18.04
C GLU A 41 11.15 -0.82 17.34
N VAL A 42 12.30 -0.95 16.69
CA VAL A 42 12.68 -2.19 15.98
C VAL A 42 13.17 -3.25 16.98
N GLY A 43 13.51 -2.86 18.21
CA GLY A 43 14.01 -3.76 19.25
C GLY A 43 15.46 -4.21 19.01
N LEU A 44 16.26 -3.37 18.35
CA LEU A 44 17.67 -3.63 18.05
C LEU A 44 18.55 -2.51 18.61
N SER A 45 19.84 -2.79 18.84
CA SER A 45 20.78 -1.75 19.27
C SER A 45 20.93 -0.65 18.22
N GLU A 46 21.19 0.60 18.65
CA GLU A 46 21.50 1.70 17.73
C GLU A 46 22.69 1.38 16.80
N ALA A 47 23.67 0.61 17.28
CA ALA A 47 24.81 0.20 16.48
C ALA A 47 24.38 -0.74 15.32
N ALA A 48 23.48 -1.68 15.58
CA ALA A 48 22.92 -2.54 14.54
C ALA A 48 22.11 -1.74 13.52
N ILE A 49 21.25 -0.82 13.99
CA ILE A 49 20.49 0.08 13.12
C ILE A 49 21.41 0.94 12.25
N ARG A 50 22.45 1.56 12.82
CA ARG A 50 23.44 2.33 12.03
C ARG A 50 24.10 1.47 10.96
N ARG A 51 24.50 0.23 11.28
CA ARG A 51 25.11 -0.66 10.28
C ARG A 51 24.15 -1.02 9.13
N HIS A 52 22.87 -1.24 9.42
CA HIS A 52 21.86 -1.45 8.38
C HIS A 52 21.67 -0.18 7.54
N LEU A 53 21.45 0.96 8.19
CA LEU A 53 21.25 2.24 7.53
C LEU A 53 22.45 2.63 6.68
N ASP A 54 23.68 2.41 7.13
CA ASP A 54 24.94 2.69 6.42
C ASP A 54 25.23 1.68 5.29
N ALA A 55 24.35 0.71 5.03
CA ALA A 55 24.58 -0.39 4.08
C ALA A 55 25.86 -1.22 4.36
N LYS A 56 26.33 -1.26 5.62
CA LYS A 56 27.46 -2.11 6.06
C LYS A 56 27.07 -3.56 6.30
N THR A 57 25.77 -3.84 6.23
CA THR A 57 25.22 -5.20 6.28
C THR A 57 24.69 -5.54 4.90
N ARG A 58 24.71 -6.83 4.56
CA ARG A 58 24.21 -7.29 3.27
C ARG A 58 22.72 -7.03 3.08
N ALA A 59 21.93 -7.14 4.15
CA ALA A 59 20.52 -6.74 4.16
C ALA A 59 20.34 -5.23 3.90
N GLY A 60 21.12 -4.39 4.59
CA GLY A 60 21.09 -2.93 4.41
C GLY A 60 21.49 -2.50 3.00
N GLU A 61 22.51 -3.14 2.43
CA GLU A 61 22.94 -2.92 1.05
C GLU A 61 21.82 -3.26 0.06
N LEU A 62 21.21 -4.44 0.19
CA LEU A 62 20.15 -4.88 -0.72
C LEU A 62 18.92 -3.97 -0.64
N VAL A 63 18.45 -3.67 0.58
CA VAL A 63 17.29 -2.79 0.79
C VAL A 63 17.55 -1.41 0.19
N ARG A 64 18.73 -0.82 0.44
CA ARG A 64 19.09 0.47 -0.11
C ARG A 64 19.08 0.44 -1.64
N LYS A 65 19.71 -0.56 -2.25
CA LYS A 65 19.78 -0.71 -3.71
C LYS A 65 18.39 -0.82 -4.34
N VAL A 66 17.52 -1.65 -3.78
CA VAL A 66 16.14 -1.82 -4.28
C VAL A 66 15.34 -0.53 -4.10
N TYR A 67 15.46 0.14 -2.96
CA TYR A 67 14.81 1.42 -2.72
C TYR A 67 15.26 2.49 -3.74
N GLU A 68 16.57 2.61 -3.98
CA GLU A 68 17.12 3.58 -4.95
C GLU A 68 16.65 3.29 -6.37
N GLN A 69 16.60 2.01 -6.76
CA GLN A 69 16.07 1.59 -8.04
C GLN A 69 14.59 1.99 -8.17
N PHE A 70 13.75 1.63 -7.18
CA PHE A 70 12.32 1.95 -7.21
C PHE A 70 12.04 3.45 -7.14
N ALA A 71 12.84 4.20 -6.39
CA ALA A 71 12.72 5.65 -6.33
C ALA A 71 13.05 6.34 -7.66
N ARG A 72 13.94 5.75 -8.47
CA ARG A 72 14.32 6.27 -9.80
C ARG A 72 13.37 5.82 -10.91
N GLU A 73 13.07 4.54 -10.97
CA GLU A 73 12.33 3.92 -12.08
C GLU A 73 10.81 3.96 -11.86
N GLY A 74 10.38 4.21 -10.62
CA GLY A 74 9.02 3.94 -10.18
C GLY A 74 8.78 2.44 -10.00
N VAL A 75 7.75 2.08 -9.22
CA VAL A 75 7.33 0.69 -9.05
C VAL A 75 5.85 0.56 -9.38
N ARG A 76 5.49 -0.38 -10.24
CA ARG A 76 4.11 -0.86 -10.33
C ARG A 76 3.93 -1.90 -9.23
N VAL A 77 3.31 -1.49 -8.13
CA VAL A 77 2.87 -2.44 -7.11
C VAL A 77 1.64 -3.13 -7.69
N GLU A 78 1.79 -4.37 -8.14
CA GLU A 78 0.65 -5.23 -8.42
C GLU A 78 0.00 -5.56 -7.07
N LEU A 79 -1.10 -4.86 -6.77
CA LEU A 79 -1.88 -5.15 -5.57
C LEU A 79 -2.55 -6.52 -5.74
N PRO A 80 -2.83 -7.24 -4.63
CA PRO A 80 -3.62 -8.46 -4.70
C PRO A 80 -4.92 -8.18 -5.45
N ILE A 81 -5.29 -9.08 -6.36
CA ILE A 81 -6.47 -8.99 -7.25
C ILE A 81 -7.75 -8.57 -6.49
N GLU A 82 -7.85 -8.97 -5.21
CA GLU A 82 -8.96 -8.65 -4.34
C GLU A 82 -9.11 -7.15 -4.05
N VAL A 83 -7.99 -6.41 -3.87
CA VAL A 83 -8.00 -4.96 -3.62
C VAL A 83 -8.39 -4.18 -4.88
N GLU A 84 -7.87 -4.58 -6.04
CA GLU A 84 -8.24 -4.01 -7.34
C GLU A 84 -9.74 -4.21 -7.62
N ARG A 85 -10.24 -5.42 -7.35
CA ARG A 85 -11.64 -5.79 -7.55
C ARG A 85 -12.58 -5.04 -6.62
N VAL A 86 -12.20 -4.81 -5.36
CA VAL A 86 -12.96 -3.97 -4.42
C VAL A 86 -13.09 -2.56 -4.96
N ARG A 87 -11.98 -1.96 -5.43
CA ARG A 87 -11.98 -0.60 -5.98
C ARG A 87 -12.85 -0.47 -7.23
N GLU A 88 -12.78 -1.43 -8.15
CA GLU A 88 -13.68 -1.46 -9.31
C GLU A 88 -15.16 -1.60 -8.92
N LEU A 89 -15.46 -2.41 -7.88
CA LEU A 89 -16.82 -2.60 -7.40
C LEU A 89 -17.35 -1.32 -6.74
N GLU A 90 -16.53 -0.59 -5.99
CA GLU A 90 -16.89 0.71 -5.42
C GLU A 90 -17.21 1.73 -6.51
N GLU A 91 -16.39 1.85 -7.56
CA GLU A 91 -16.67 2.75 -8.69
C GLU A 91 -17.95 2.38 -9.44
N LYS A 92 -18.21 1.08 -9.64
CA LYS A 92 -19.45 0.60 -10.28
C LYS A 92 -20.67 0.88 -9.40
N LEU A 93 -20.55 0.71 -8.09
CA LEU A 93 -21.61 0.98 -7.13
C LEU A 93 -21.99 2.47 -7.12
N GLU A 94 -20.99 3.35 -7.14
CA GLU A 94 -21.21 4.80 -7.18
C GLU A 94 -21.92 5.24 -8.46
N LYS A 95 -21.48 4.73 -9.62
CA LYS A 95 -22.15 4.97 -10.91
C LYS A 95 -23.58 4.45 -10.92
N MET A 96 -23.82 3.26 -10.37
CA MET A 96 -25.18 2.72 -10.28
C MET A 96 -26.07 3.55 -9.36
N ARG A 97 -25.54 4.06 -8.25
CA ARG A 97 -26.29 4.96 -7.35
C ARG A 97 -26.68 6.27 -8.04
N SER A 98 -25.76 6.92 -8.74
CA SER A 98 -26.08 8.18 -9.42
C SER A 98 -27.15 7.98 -10.51
N VAL A 99 -27.04 6.89 -11.29
CA VAL A 99 -28.05 6.55 -12.30
C VAL A 99 -29.39 6.25 -11.65
N ALA A 100 -29.41 5.53 -10.52
CA ALA A 100 -30.65 5.23 -9.81
C ALA A 100 -31.33 6.51 -9.28
N GLU A 101 -30.57 7.46 -8.73
CA GLU A 101 -31.10 8.77 -8.31
C GLU A 101 -31.65 9.58 -9.49
N GLU A 102 -30.92 9.63 -10.62
CA GLU A 102 -31.37 10.35 -11.80
C GLU A 102 -32.66 9.76 -12.38
N VAL A 103 -32.74 8.43 -12.45
CA VAL A 103 -33.95 7.73 -12.92
C VAL A 103 -35.12 7.95 -11.96
N ALA A 104 -34.89 7.86 -10.65
CA ALA A 104 -35.92 8.11 -9.65
C ALA A 104 -36.48 9.55 -9.77
N GLY A 105 -35.60 10.54 -9.91
CA GLY A 105 -36.01 11.94 -10.12
C GLY A 105 -36.85 12.14 -11.37
N LYS A 106 -36.42 11.58 -12.52
CA LYS A 106 -37.19 11.64 -13.77
C LYS A 106 -38.56 10.94 -13.66
N LEU A 107 -38.62 9.82 -12.93
CA LEU A 107 -39.87 9.09 -12.71
C LEU A 107 -40.84 9.90 -11.85
N GLU A 108 -40.33 10.60 -10.83
CA GLU A 108 -41.11 11.46 -9.96
C GLU A 108 -41.66 12.69 -10.69
N GLU A 109 -40.84 13.32 -11.54
CA GLU A 109 -41.28 14.40 -12.44
C GLU A 109 -42.37 13.94 -13.40
N ALA A 110 -42.17 12.79 -14.06
CA ALA A 110 -43.15 12.21 -14.97
C ALA A 110 -44.47 11.87 -14.25
N ALA A 111 -44.39 11.30 -13.05
CA ALA A 111 -45.56 10.98 -12.23
C ALA A 111 -46.31 12.25 -11.79
N LYS A 112 -45.60 13.34 -11.51
CA LYS A 112 -46.19 14.65 -11.19
C LYS A 112 -46.88 15.25 -12.40
N ALA A 113 -46.21 15.30 -13.55
CA ALA A 113 -46.78 15.82 -14.79
C ALA A 113 -48.06 15.07 -15.21
N LEU A 114 -48.08 13.74 -15.06
CA LEU A 114 -49.25 12.93 -15.34
C LEU A 114 -50.42 13.23 -14.38
N ARG A 115 -50.12 13.43 -13.09
CA ARG A 115 -51.11 13.83 -12.08
C ARG A 115 -51.72 15.20 -12.39
N ASP A 116 -50.88 16.17 -12.74
CA ASP A 116 -51.33 17.53 -13.07
C ASP A 116 -52.21 17.54 -14.33
N ALA A 117 -51.85 16.76 -15.36
CA ALA A 117 -52.65 16.60 -16.56
C ALA A 117 -54.02 15.96 -16.28
N LEU A 118 -54.07 14.92 -15.44
CA LEU A 118 -55.31 14.27 -15.00
C LEU A 118 -56.21 15.19 -14.17
N ALA A 119 -55.64 16.09 -13.38
CA ALA A 119 -56.41 17.05 -12.58
C ALA A 119 -56.97 18.23 -13.41
N SER A 120 -56.46 18.43 -14.63
CA SER A 120 -56.89 19.47 -15.56
C SER A 120 -57.97 19.04 -16.56
N LEU A 121 -58.40 17.78 -16.51
CA LEU A 121 -59.46 17.14 -17.31
C LEU A 121 -60.79 17.14 -16.56
#